data_AF-A0A382D5G5-F1
#
_entry.id   AF-A0A382D5G5-F1
#
_cell.length_a   1.000
_cell.length_b   1.000
_cell.length_c   1.000
_cell.angle_alpha   90.00
_cell.angle_beta   90.00
_cell.angle_gamma   90.00
#
_symmetry.space_group_name_H-M   'P 1'
#
loop_
_entity.id
_entity.type
_entity.pdbx_description
1 polymer ?
#
loop_
_entity_poly.entity_id
_entity_poly.type
_entity_poly.pdbx_seq_one_letter_code
_entity_poly.pdbx_strand_id
1 'polypeptide(L)'
;MTHYRLTDLVKSLPATVPFVGPETQERSRGGAFRARIGANENVFGPSPAVADAIAQAASGAWMYGDPENHVLRHAIAEHHGIALDNVMTGEGIDGLLGYVVRMLVEPGDRVVTSTGAYPTFNYH
;
A
#
# COMPACT_ATOMS: atom_id res chain seq x y z
N MET A 1 -23.26 13.42 18.62
CA MET A 1 -22.45 12.63 17.68
C MET A 1 -23.31 12.31 16.48
N THR A 2 -22.85 12.59 15.27
CA THR A 2 -23.59 12.33 14.04
C THR A 2 -23.69 10.81 13.83
N HIS A 3 -24.89 10.26 13.73
CA HIS A 3 -25.08 8.84 13.46
C HIS A 3 -24.89 8.58 11.96
N TYR A 4 -23.75 8.02 11.57
CA TYR A 4 -23.52 7.58 10.21
C TYR A 4 -24.22 6.24 9.96
N ARG A 5 -24.88 6.09 8.80
CA ARG A 5 -25.45 4.81 8.37
C ARG A 5 -24.32 3.92 7.84
N LEU A 6 -23.75 3.08 8.70
CA LEU A 6 -22.74 2.08 8.36
C LEU A 6 -23.40 0.70 8.10
N THR A 7 -22.75 -0.14 7.29
CA THR A 7 -23.13 -1.55 7.13
C THR A 7 -22.84 -2.33 8.42
N ASP A 8 -23.51 -3.46 8.63
CA ASP A 8 -23.30 -4.26 9.84
C ASP A 8 -21.89 -4.86 9.89
N LEU A 9 -21.31 -5.21 8.74
CA LEU A 9 -19.90 -5.59 8.63
C LEU A 9 -19.00 -4.49 9.20
N VAL A 10 -19.12 -3.25 8.71
CA VAL A 10 -18.27 -2.13 9.17
C VAL A 10 -18.47 -1.85 10.66
N LYS A 11 -19.70 -1.97 11.19
CA LYS A 11 -19.94 -1.82 12.64
C LYS A 11 -19.29 -2.92 13.48
N SER A 12 -19.12 -4.11 12.91
CA SER A 12 -18.54 -5.26 13.61
C SER A 12 -17.01 -5.24 13.63
N LEU A 13 -16.39 -4.49 12.72
CA LEU A 13 -14.94 -4.42 12.61
C LEU A 13 -14.33 -3.64 13.79
N PRO A 14 -13.24 -4.14 14.39
CA PRO A 14 -12.52 -3.43 15.43
C PRO A 14 -11.78 -2.21 14.85
N ALA A 15 -11.58 -1.18 15.68
CA ALA A 15 -10.63 -0.13 15.37
C ALA A 15 -9.20 -0.68 15.52
N THR A 16 -8.63 -1.21 14.43
CA THR A 16 -7.29 -1.80 14.44
C THR A 16 -6.29 -0.97 13.65
N VAL A 17 -5.12 -0.76 14.24
CA VAL A 17 -3.92 -0.30 13.54
C VAL A 17 -2.90 -1.44 13.66
N PRO A 18 -2.36 -1.98 12.55
CA PRO A 18 -1.49 -3.15 12.59
C PRO A 18 -0.18 -2.92 13.35
N PHE A 19 0.29 -1.68 13.38
CA PHE A 19 1.50 -1.29 14.08
C PHE A 19 1.45 0.19 14.47
N VAL A 20 2.15 0.55 15.54
CA VAL A 20 2.34 1.96 15.89
C VAL A 20 3.44 2.52 15.00
N GLY A 21 3.08 3.44 14.09
CA GLY A 21 4.04 4.07 13.19
C GLY A 21 5.19 4.79 13.92
N PRO A 22 6.38 4.86 13.30
CA PRO A 22 7.57 5.43 13.95
C PRO A 22 7.36 6.87 14.40
N GLU A 23 6.65 7.70 13.64
CA GLU A 23 6.37 9.10 13.99
C GLU A 23 5.56 9.21 15.29
N THR A 24 4.63 8.29 15.53
CA THR A 24 3.87 8.24 16.80
C THR A 24 4.79 7.87 17.95
N GLN A 25 5.72 6.93 17.74
CA GLN A 25 6.70 6.56 18.75
C GLN A 25 7.66 7.72 19.07
N GLU A 26 8.13 8.44 18.06
CA GLU A 26 8.98 9.63 18.24
C GLU A 26 8.27 10.71 19.07
N ARG A 27 6.99 11.00 18.76
CA ARG A 27 6.18 11.93 19.56
C ARG A 27 6.04 11.47 21.01
N SER A 28 5.76 10.18 21.25
CA SER A 28 5.62 9.66 22.61
C SER A 28 6.93 9.67 23.41
N ARG A 29 8.07 9.54 22.72
CA ARG A 29 9.40 9.52 23.33
C ARG A 29 10.01 10.91 23.46
N GLY A 30 9.44 11.92 22.81
CA GLY A 30 9.95 13.29 22.81
C GLY A 30 11.19 13.51 21.93
N GLY A 31 11.42 12.67 20.92
CA GLY A 31 12.60 12.80 20.05
C GLY A 31 12.63 11.81 18.89
N ALA A 32 13.38 12.18 17.85
CA ALA A 32 13.54 11.36 16.64
C ALA A 32 14.34 10.08 16.89
N PHE A 33 14.11 9.05 16.07
CA PHE A 33 14.96 7.86 16.07
C PHE A 33 16.37 8.19 15.61
N ARG A 34 17.37 7.78 16.38
CA ARG A 34 18.77 7.76 15.90
C ARG A 34 18.97 6.73 14.76
N ALA A 35 18.21 5.64 14.79
CA ALA A 35 18.20 4.61 13.75
C ALA A 35 16.75 4.12 13.53
N ARG A 36 16.20 4.38 12.34
CA ARG A 36 14.86 3.97 11.92
C ARG A 36 14.97 2.72 11.06
N ILE A 37 14.87 1.55 11.70
CA ILE A 37 15.11 0.24 11.07
C ILE A 37 14.00 -0.78 11.40
N GLY A 38 12.81 -0.29 11.77
CA GLY A 38 11.71 -1.14 12.25
C GLY A 38 10.61 -1.46 11.22
N ALA A 39 10.62 -0.81 10.05
CA ALA A 39 9.53 -0.87 9.07
C ALA A 39 9.94 -1.42 7.70
N ASN A 40 11.13 -2.04 7.60
CA ASN A 40 11.71 -2.55 6.35
C ASN A 40 11.89 -1.51 5.23
N GLU A 41 11.94 -0.22 5.58
CA GLU A 41 12.22 0.87 4.64
C GLU A 41 13.68 0.77 4.14
N ASN A 42 13.91 1.12 2.87
CA ASN A 42 15.26 1.15 2.31
C ASN A 42 16.03 2.39 2.82
N VAL A 43 16.98 2.15 3.72
CA VAL A 43 17.80 3.21 4.36
C VAL A 43 18.72 3.97 3.40
N PHE A 44 18.95 3.46 2.19
CA PHE A 44 19.75 4.14 1.17
C PHE A 44 18.96 5.19 0.39
N GLY A 45 17.62 5.20 0.53
CA GLY A 45 16.75 6.01 -0.31
C GLY A 45 16.62 5.48 -1.74
N PRO A 46 15.91 6.20 -2.62
CA PRO A 46 15.78 5.84 -4.02
C PRO A 46 17.06 6.13 -4.81
N SER A 47 17.14 5.61 -6.04
CA SER A 47 18.19 6.00 -7.00
C SER A 47 18.19 7.53 -7.24
N PRO A 48 19.35 8.18 -7.41
CA PRO A 48 19.41 9.61 -7.77
C PRO A 48 18.57 9.97 -9.00
N ALA A 49 18.53 9.09 -10.01
CA ALA A 49 17.72 9.29 -11.20
C ALA A 49 16.21 9.34 -10.91
N VAL A 50 15.74 8.64 -9.88
CA VAL A 50 14.34 8.69 -9.44
C VAL A 50 14.05 10.02 -8.74
N ALA A 51 14.96 10.51 -7.91
CA ALA A 51 14.81 11.80 -7.27
C ALA A 51 14.73 12.94 -8.31
N ASP A 52 15.60 12.91 -9.32
CA ASP A 52 15.58 13.86 -10.43
C ASP A 52 14.27 13.80 -11.23
N ALA A 53 13.78 12.59 -11.54
CA ALA A 53 12.52 12.40 -12.27
C ALA A 53 11.32 12.94 -11.47
N ILE A 54 11.27 12.71 -10.15
CA ILE A 54 10.22 13.27 -9.28
C ILE A 54 10.27 14.79 -9.29
N ALA A 55 11.47 15.39 -9.15
CA ALA A 55 11.64 16.83 -9.14
C ALA A 55 11.18 17.47 -10.47
N GLN A 56 11.49 16.84 -11.60
CA GLN A 56 11.04 17.30 -12.92
C GLN A 56 9.52 17.17 -13.10
N ALA A 57 8.91 16.09 -12.60
CA ALA A 57 7.48 15.84 -12.70
C ALA A 57 6.62 16.73 -11.80
N ALA A 58 7.21 17.33 -10.74
CA ALA A 58 6.49 18.06 -9.70
C ALA A 58 5.59 19.20 -10.24
N SER A 59 6.01 19.91 -11.29
CA SER A 59 5.22 20.99 -11.90
C SER A 59 3.95 20.50 -12.61
N GLY A 60 3.91 19.21 -12.98
CA GLY A 60 2.77 18.57 -13.63
C GLY A 60 1.76 17.93 -12.68
N ALA A 61 1.99 17.96 -11.36
CA ALA A 61 1.18 17.24 -10.37
C ALA A 61 -0.28 17.73 -10.23
N TRP A 62 -0.66 18.80 -10.93
CA TRP A 62 -2.05 19.27 -11.02
C TRP A 62 -2.90 18.43 -11.99
N MET A 63 -2.26 17.67 -12.89
CA MET A 63 -2.93 16.80 -13.85
C MET A 63 -3.26 15.46 -13.18
N TYR A 64 -4.39 14.88 -13.57
CA TYR A 64 -4.62 13.47 -13.30
C TYR A 64 -3.53 12.63 -14.00
N GLY A 65 -3.11 11.55 -13.34
CA GLY A 65 -2.27 10.54 -13.97
C GLY A 65 -3.00 9.83 -15.11
N ASP A 66 -2.24 9.22 -16.02
CA ASP A 66 -2.78 8.33 -17.04
C ASP A 66 -3.52 7.15 -16.36
N PRO A 67 -4.84 7.02 -16.53
CA PRO A 67 -5.61 5.97 -15.87
C PRO A 67 -5.23 4.56 -16.36
N GLU A 68 -4.66 4.43 -17.55
CA GLU A 68 -4.20 3.14 -18.08
C GLU A 68 -2.84 2.73 -17.52
N ASN A 69 -2.12 3.65 -16.87
CA ASN A 69 -0.74 3.47 -16.41
C ASN A 69 0.16 2.91 -17.52
N HIS A 70 -0.06 3.35 -18.76
CA HIS A 70 0.45 2.70 -19.97
C HIS A 70 1.97 2.55 -19.95
N VAL A 71 2.68 3.65 -19.70
CA VAL A 71 4.16 3.67 -19.67
C VAL A 71 4.70 2.75 -18.58
N LEU A 72 4.11 2.78 -17.38
CA LEU A 72 4.55 1.95 -16.25
C LEU A 72 4.33 0.46 -16.53
N ARG A 73 3.15 0.09 -17.04
CA ARG A 73 2.81 -1.30 -17.35
C ARG A 73 3.73 -1.88 -18.42
N HIS A 74 4.01 -1.11 -19.48
CA HIS A 74 4.94 -1.52 -20.52
C HIS A 74 6.37 -1.71 -19.98
N ALA A 75 6.86 -0.77 -19.16
CA ALA A 75 8.20 -0.87 -18.57
C ALA A 75 8.35 -2.12 -17.68
N ILE A 76 7.33 -2.43 -16.87
CA ILE A 76 7.30 -3.65 -16.03
C ILE A 76 7.26 -4.91 -16.91
N ALA A 77 6.40 -4.93 -17.93
CA ALA A 77 6.26 -6.07 -18.83
C ALA A 77 7.58 -6.37 -19.57
N GLU A 78 8.24 -5.34 -20.10
CA GLU A 78 9.55 -5.46 -20.76
C GLU A 78 10.62 -5.92 -19.78
N HIS A 79 10.71 -5.32 -18.60
CA HIS A 79 11.70 -5.68 -17.58
C HIS A 79 11.62 -7.16 -17.16
N HIS A 80 10.41 -7.71 -17.05
CA HIS A 80 10.19 -9.11 -16.67
C HIS A 80 10.05 -10.08 -17.85
N GLY A 81 10.02 -9.59 -19.09
CA GLY A 81 9.83 -10.43 -20.28
C GLY A 81 8.46 -11.12 -20.35
N ILE A 82 7.40 -10.43 -19.93
CA ILE A 82 6.01 -10.96 -19.89
C ILE A 82 5.07 -10.14 -20.77
N ALA A 83 3.90 -10.70 -21.09
CA ALA A 83 2.85 -9.97 -21.79
C ALA A 83 2.27 -8.83 -20.94
N LEU A 84 1.87 -7.73 -21.59
CA LEU A 84 1.25 -6.56 -20.94
C LEU A 84 -0.02 -6.93 -20.14
N ASP A 85 -0.78 -7.90 -20.64
CA ASP A 85 -2.01 -8.39 -20.01
C ASP A 85 -1.77 -9.07 -18.65
N ASN A 86 -0.52 -9.45 -18.37
CA ASN A 86 -0.11 -10.01 -17.07
C ASN A 86 0.33 -8.93 -16.06
N VAL A 87 0.22 -7.63 -16.40
CA VAL A 87 0.63 -6.53 -15.54
C VAL A 87 -0.56 -5.68 -15.11
N MET A 88 -0.78 -5.63 -13.80
CA MET A 88 -1.72 -4.72 -13.13
C MET A 88 -0.96 -3.81 -12.16
N THR A 89 -1.30 -2.52 -12.15
CA THR A 89 -0.79 -1.54 -11.20
C THR A 89 -1.78 -1.33 -10.06
N GLY A 90 -1.28 -0.96 -8.88
CA GLY A 90 -2.11 -0.60 -7.72
C GLY A 90 -1.30 0.23 -6.72
N GLU A 91 -1.95 0.63 -5.64
CA GLU A 91 -1.41 1.56 -4.62
C GLU A 91 -0.51 0.83 -3.61
N GLY A 92 0.45 0.05 -4.13
CA GLY A 92 1.26 -0.89 -3.35
C GLY A 92 0.59 -2.26 -3.16
N ILE A 93 1.34 -3.20 -2.58
CA ILE A 93 0.88 -4.58 -2.40
C ILE A 93 -0.35 -4.64 -1.50
N ASP A 94 -0.44 -3.80 -0.47
CA ASP A 94 -1.61 -3.71 0.41
C ASP A 94 -2.90 -3.37 -0.35
N GLY A 95 -2.87 -2.39 -1.27
CA GLY A 95 -4.03 -2.07 -2.10
C GLY A 95 -4.45 -3.25 -2.98
N LEU A 96 -3.46 -3.93 -3.59
CA LEU A 96 -3.70 -5.09 -4.45
C LEU A 96 -4.25 -6.29 -3.68
N LEU A 97 -3.78 -6.57 -2.46
CA LEU A 97 -4.35 -7.62 -1.61
C LEU A 97 -5.83 -7.35 -1.31
N GLY A 98 -6.20 -6.09 -1.07
CA GLY A 98 -7.59 -5.68 -0.93
C GLY A 98 -8.43 -5.98 -2.17
N TYR A 99 -7.91 -5.76 -3.38
CA TYR A 99 -8.61 -6.13 -4.61
C TYR A 99 -8.80 -7.63 -4.75
N VAL A 100 -7.77 -8.42 -4.44
CA VAL A 100 -7.84 -9.89 -4.50
C VAL A 100 -8.94 -10.42 -3.56
N VAL A 101 -8.95 -9.96 -2.30
CA VAL A 101 -9.98 -10.38 -1.34
C VAL A 101 -11.38 -9.95 -1.81
N ARG A 102 -11.53 -8.69 -2.24
CA ARG A 102 -12.82 -8.17 -2.74
C ARG A 102 -13.35 -8.95 -3.96
N MET A 103 -12.48 -9.46 -4.82
CA MET A 103 -12.88 -10.23 -6.00
C MET A 103 -13.27 -11.67 -5.70
N LEU A 104 -12.73 -12.27 -4.64
CA LEU A 104 -12.75 -13.72 -4.45
C LEU A 104 -13.42 -14.20 -3.16
N VAL A 105 -13.69 -13.33 -2.19
CA VAL A 105 -14.12 -13.73 -0.84
C VAL A 105 -15.51 -13.17 -0.52
N GLU A 106 -16.45 -14.05 -0.17
CA GLU A 106 -17.77 -13.70 0.34
C GLU A 106 -17.87 -13.88 1.87
N PRO A 107 -18.84 -13.21 2.54
CA PRO A 107 -19.08 -13.43 3.96
C PRO A 107 -19.34 -14.91 4.29
N GLY A 108 -18.47 -15.49 5.12
CA GLY A 108 -18.54 -16.90 5.54
C GLY A 108 -17.50 -17.81 4.87
N ASP A 109 -16.81 -17.32 3.83
CA ASP A 109 -15.71 -18.04 3.22
C ASP A 109 -14.52 -18.19 4.18
N ARG A 110 -13.74 -19.24 3.96
CA ARG A 110 -12.52 -19.53 4.72
C ARG A 110 -11.30 -19.17 3.89
N VAL A 111 -10.54 -18.19 4.36
CA VAL A 111 -9.26 -17.79 3.76
C VAL A 111 -8.11 -18.42 4.56
N VAL A 112 -7.17 -19.07 3.88
CA VAL A 112 -6.02 -19.74 4.50
C VAL A 112 -4.77 -18.89 4.32
N THR A 113 -4.00 -18.72 5.40
CA THR A 113 -2.68 -18.07 5.41
C THR A 113 -1.81 -18.68 6.50
N SER A 114 -0.52 -18.32 6.52
CA SER A 114 0.44 -18.78 7.52
C SER A 114 0.31 -18.01 8.84
N THR A 115 0.36 -18.71 9.98
CA THR A 115 0.33 -18.09 11.30
C THR A 115 1.55 -17.19 11.53
N GLY A 116 1.32 -15.91 11.87
CA GLY A 116 2.37 -14.92 12.11
C GLY A 116 2.97 -14.29 10.84
N ALA A 117 2.37 -14.55 9.67
CA ALA A 117 2.78 -13.95 8.41
C ALA A 117 2.28 -12.50 8.26
N TYR A 118 2.24 -12.00 7.03
CA TYR A 118 1.97 -10.61 6.72
C TYR A 118 0.61 -10.13 7.29
N PRO A 119 0.60 -9.26 8.31
CA PRO A 119 -0.62 -8.94 9.02
C PRO A 119 -1.60 -8.15 8.15
N THR A 120 -1.13 -7.36 7.17
CA THR A 120 -2.04 -6.53 6.36
C THR A 120 -3.07 -7.36 5.61
N PHE A 121 -2.69 -8.57 5.16
CA PHE A 121 -3.58 -9.50 4.49
C PHE A 121 -4.82 -9.85 5.34
N ASN A 122 -4.67 -9.91 6.67
CA ASN A 122 -5.74 -10.33 7.57
C ASN A 122 -6.80 -9.24 7.81
N TYR A 123 -6.59 -8.00 7.35
CA TYR A 123 -7.57 -6.91 7.48
C TYR A 123 -8.47 -6.73 6.26
N HIS A 124 -8.11 -7.35 5.13
CA HIS A 124 -8.92 -7.31 3.92
C HIS A 124 -10.08 -8.29 4.03
#